data_AF-A0A352K0R2-F1
#
_entry.id   AF-A0A352K0R2-F1
#
_cell.length_a   1.000
_cell.length_b   1.000
_cell.length_c   1.000
_cell.angle_alpha   90.00
_cell.angle_beta   90.00
_cell.angle_gamma   90.00
#
_symmetry.space_group_name_H-M   'P 1'
#
loop_
_entity.id
_entity.type
_entity.pdbx_description
1 polymer ?
#
loop_
_entity_poly.entity_id
_entity_poly.type
_entity_poly.pdbx_seq_one_letter_code
_entity_poly.pdbx_strand_id
1 'polypeptide(L)'
;MAKRYFFGLMLAIAPAVFALPEDRDQPIEITADSAVINEKQSQAEYTGAVVVTQGTLKLEGDVVNLKTNEDGEVETFVAKG
;
A
#
# COMPACT_ATOMS: atom_id res chain seq x y z
N MET A 1 -25.09 44.41 -42.90
CA MET A 1 -25.40 43.74 -41.61
C MET A 1 -24.43 42.60 -41.42
N ALA A 2 -23.45 42.76 -40.52
CA ALA A 2 -22.31 41.85 -40.40
C ALA A 2 -22.66 40.61 -39.55
N LYS A 3 -22.48 39.44 -40.14
CA LYS A 3 -22.53 38.13 -39.49
C LYS A 3 -21.40 38.05 -38.47
N ARG A 4 -21.70 37.89 -37.17
CA ARG A 4 -20.69 37.69 -36.12
C ARG A 4 -20.80 36.28 -35.58
N TYR A 5 -19.76 35.50 -35.86
CA TYR A 5 -19.46 34.17 -35.33
C TYR A 5 -19.30 34.22 -33.81
N PHE A 6 -19.75 33.19 -33.09
CA PHE A 6 -19.11 32.83 -31.82
C PHE A 6 -19.20 31.31 -31.61
N PHE A 7 -18.14 30.63 -32.01
CA PHE A 7 -17.85 29.23 -31.67
C PHE A 7 -17.54 29.21 -30.17
N GLY A 8 -18.48 28.73 -29.35
CA GLY A 8 -18.46 28.91 -27.90
C GLY A 8 -18.32 27.60 -27.13
N LEU A 9 -17.06 27.20 -26.96
CA LEU A 9 -16.48 26.45 -25.83
C LEU A 9 -17.37 25.38 -25.15
N MET A 10 -17.23 24.12 -25.60
CA MET A 10 -17.66 22.95 -24.84
C MET A 10 -16.68 22.73 -23.68
N LEU A 11 -17.07 23.18 -22.48
CA LEU A 11 -16.29 23.00 -21.26
C LEU A 11 -16.37 21.52 -20.85
N ALA A 12 -15.27 20.78 -21.04
CA ALA A 12 -15.15 19.41 -20.60
C ALA A 12 -15.06 19.37 -19.06
N ILE A 13 -16.12 18.90 -18.41
CA ILE A 13 -16.11 18.55 -16.99
C ILE A 13 -15.41 17.19 -16.90
N ALA A 14 -14.12 17.19 -16.56
CA ALA A 14 -13.42 15.95 -16.24
C ALA A 14 -13.90 15.47 -14.86
N PRO A 15 -14.42 14.23 -14.71
CA PRO A 15 -14.70 13.69 -13.39
C PRO A 15 -13.38 13.53 -12.62
N ALA A 16 -13.37 13.98 -11.37
CA ALA A 16 -12.29 13.69 -10.45
C ALA A 16 -12.30 12.18 -10.19
N VAL A 17 -11.41 11.44 -10.85
CA VAL A 17 -11.13 10.04 -10.53
C VAL A 17 -10.36 10.04 -9.22
N PHE A 18 -11.05 9.70 -8.13
CA PHE A 18 -10.40 9.30 -6.88
C PHE A 18 -9.85 7.89 -7.11
N ALA A 19 -8.53 7.79 -7.24
CA ALA A 19 -7.88 6.48 -7.19
C ALA A 19 -8.05 5.94 -5.76
N LEU A 20 -8.75 4.82 -5.61
CA LEU A 20 -8.88 4.11 -4.34
C LEU A 20 -7.64 3.21 -4.16
N PRO A 21 -6.81 3.42 -3.11
CA PRO A 21 -5.84 2.43 -2.70
C PRO A 21 -6.53 1.41 -1.79
N GLU A 22 -7.50 0.67 -2.34
CA GLU A 22 -8.32 -0.32 -1.62
C GLU A 22 -7.50 -1.47 -1.01
N ASP A 23 -6.29 -1.70 -1.52
CA ASP A 23 -5.30 -2.63 -0.94
C ASP A 23 -4.98 -2.32 0.52
N ARG A 24 -4.97 -1.05 0.94
CA ARG A 24 -4.64 -0.68 2.32
C ARG A 24 -5.67 -1.16 3.34
N ASP A 25 -6.91 -1.35 2.89
CA ASP A 25 -8.01 -1.83 3.72
C ASP A 25 -8.04 -3.37 3.78
N GLN A 26 -7.21 -4.04 2.96
CA GLN A 26 -7.12 -5.49 2.96
C GLN A 26 -6.23 -5.99 4.10
N PRO A 27 -6.49 -7.21 4.62
CA PRO A 27 -5.63 -7.86 5.59
C PRO A 27 -4.20 -8.04 5.08
N ILE A 28 -3.24 -7.98 6.00
CA ILE A 28 -1.83 -8.25 5.74
C ILE A 28 -1.57 -9.73 6.03
N GLU A 29 -1.05 -10.45 5.04
CA GLU A 29 -0.59 -11.83 5.20
C GLU A 29 0.92 -11.91 4.99
N ILE A 30 1.60 -12.68 5.83
CA ILE A 30 3.06 -12.85 5.79
C ILE A 30 3.37 -14.35 5.82
N THR A 31 4.08 -14.83 4.80
CA THR A 31 4.61 -16.21 4.72
C THR A 31 6.13 -16.14 4.81
N ALA A 32 6.74 -16.97 5.65
CA ALA A 32 8.20 -17.03 5.83
C ALA A 32 8.61 -18.40 6.42
N ASP A 33 9.90 -18.74 6.35
CA ASP A 33 10.45 -19.94 6.97
C ASP A 33 10.54 -19.82 8.50
N SER A 34 10.81 -18.61 9.00
CA SER A 34 10.99 -18.35 10.43
C SER A 34 10.54 -16.94 10.83
N ALA A 35 10.10 -16.82 12.09
CA ALA A 35 9.66 -15.56 12.68
C ALA A 35 10.22 -15.39 14.11
N VAL A 36 10.74 -14.20 14.40
CA VAL A 36 11.19 -13.79 15.73
C VAL A 36 10.37 -12.58 16.16
N ILE A 37 9.59 -12.72 17.23
CA ILE A 37 8.70 -11.66 17.73
C ILE A 37 9.28 -11.10 19.03
N ASN A 38 9.47 -9.78 19.05
CA ASN A 38 9.84 -9.02 20.24
C ASN A 38 8.68 -8.11 20.67
N GLU A 39 7.80 -8.66 21.50
CA GLU A 39 6.62 -7.96 22.02
C GLU A 39 6.97 -6.68 22.79
N LYS A 40 8.11 -6.66 23.50
CA LYS A 40 8.55 -5.48 24.27
C LYS A 40 8.90 -4.28 23.38
N GLN A 41 9.27 -4.55 22.13
CA GLN A 41 9.68 -3.53 21.17
C GLN A 41 8.67 -3.36 20.02
N SER A 42 7.52 -4.04 20.10
CA SER A 42 6.50 -4.10 19.04
C SER A 42 7.11 -4.39 17.66
N GLN A 43 8.05 -5.34 17.60
CA GLN A 43 8.79 -5.69 16.39
C GLN A 43 8.69 -7.19 16.10
N ALA A 44 8.57 -7.55 14.83
CA ALA A 44 8.66 -8.92 14.34
C ALA A 44 9.62 -9.00 13.15
N GLU A 45 10.54 -9.96 13.17
CA GLU A 45 11.46 -10.23 12.07
C GLU A 45 11.10 -11.58 11.43
N TYR A 46 10.79 -11.55 10.14
CA TYR A 46 10.52 -12.72 9.31
C TYR A 46 11.71 -13.00 8.43
N THR A 47 12.12 -14.26 8.31
CA THR A 47 13.29 -14.66 7.52
C THR A 47 13.02 -15.93 6.70
N GLY A 48 13.67 -16.01 5.54
CA GLY A 48 13.59 -17.13 4.62
C GLY A 48 12.36 -17.07 3.72
N ALA A 49 12.61 -16.87 2.42
CA ALA A 49 11.60 -16.82 1.36
C ALA A 49 10.33 -16.02 1.74
N VAL A 50 10.53 -14.80 2.26
CA VAL A 50 9.44 -14.03 2.84
C VAL A 50 8.56 -13.45 1.74
N VAL A 51 7.24 -13.64 1.87
CA VAL A 51 6.21 -13.08 0.99
C VAL A 51 5.19 -12.36 1.85
N VAL A 52 5.02 -11.06 1.62
CA VAL A 52 4.01 -10.21 2.24
C VAL A 52 2.96 -9.85 1.19
N THR A 53 1.68 -10.04 1.51
CA THR A 53 0.55 -9.68 0.62
C THR A 53 -0.47 -8.81 1.34
N GLN A 54 -0.98 -7.80 0.63
CA GLN A 54 -2.05 -6.93 1.09
C GLN A 54 -2.95 -6.55 -0.10
N GLY A 55 -4.09 -7.24 -0.25
CA GLY A 55 -4.90 -7.10 -1.46
C GLY A 55 -4.14 -7.53 -2.71
N THR A 56 -3.94 -6.61 -3.65
CA THR A 56 -3.11 -6.84 -4.84
C THR A 56 -1.63 -6.54 -4.63
N LEU A 57 -1.25 -5.88 -3.52
CA LEU A 57 0.13 -5.61 -3.18
C LEU A 57 0.84 -6.91 -2.77
N LYS A 58 2.02 -7.15 -3.36
CA LYS A 58 2.89 -8.28 -3.05
C LYS A 58 4.33 -7.81 -2.92
N LEU A 59 4.98 -8.19 -1.84
CA LEU A 59 6.37 -7.88 -1.56
C LEU A 59 7.13 -9.16 -1.20
N GLU A 60 8.30 -9.36 -1.79
CA GLU A 60 9.13 -10.55 -1.61
C GLU A 60 10.53 -10.13 -1.14
N GLY A 61 11.16 -10.95 -0.28
CA GLY A 61 12.53 -10.71 0.19
C GLY A 61 13.07 -11.82 1.09
N ASP A 62 14.36 -11.73 1.43
CA ASP A 62 15.01 -12.73 2.30
C ASP A 62 14.71 -12.48 3.79
N VAL A 63 14.58 -11.20 4.17
CA VAL A 63 14.27 -10.76 5.53
C VAL A 63 13.25 -9.62 5.48
N VAL A 64 12.19 -9.69 6.29
CA VAL A 64 11.24 -8.60 6.48
C VAL A 64 11.18 -8.24 7.95
N ASN A 65 11.49 -6.99 8.26
CA ASN A 65 11.29 -6.41 9.58
C ASN A 65 9.96 -5.65 9.60
N LEU A 66 9.08 -6.07 10.50
CA LEU A 66 7.78 -5.48 10.78
C LEU A 66 7.83 -4.71 12.09
N LYS A 67 7.41 -3.45 12.06
CA LYS A 67 7.19 -2.65 13.26
C LYS A 67 5.73 -2.27 13.36
N THR A 68 5.19 -2.43 14.56
CA THR A 68 3.79 -2.21 14.88
C THR A 68 3.68 -1.09 15.93
N ASN A 69 2.64 -0.27 15.87
CA ASN A 69 2.36 0.74 16.91
C ASN A 69 1.76 0.08 18.17
N GLU A 70 1.45 0.90 19.19
CA GLU A 70 0.85 0.41 20.45
C GLU A 70 -0.54 -0.22 20.25
N ASP A 71 -1.24 0.16 19.18
CA ASP A 71 -2.58 -0.33 18.83
C ASP A 71 -2.55 -1.64 18.02
N GLY A 72 -1.37 -2.16 17.68
CA GLY A 72 -1.25 -3.37 16.87
C GLY A 72 -1.29 -3.12 15.35
N GLU A 73 -1.29 -1.87 14.91
CA GLU A 73 -1.28 -1.49 13.50
C GLU A 73 0.14 -1.41 12.95
N VAL A 74 0.29 -1.86 11.70
CA VAL A 74 1.59 -1.87 11.04
C VAL A 74 2.04 -0.45 10.70
N GLU A 75 3.19 -0.05 11.22
CA GLU A 75 3.80 1.24 10.96
C GLU A 75 4.78 1.16 9.78
N THR A 76 5.57 0.10 9.67
CA THR A 76 6.61 -0.01 8.62
C THR A 76 6.98 -1.46 8.30
N PHE A 77 7.17 -1.73 7.01
CA PHE A 77 7.84 -2.91 6.48
C PHE A 77 9.20 -2.53 5.88
N VAL A 78 10.26 -3.20 6.31
CA VAL A 78 11.58 -3.10 5.67
C VAL A 78 11.99 -4.47 5.19
N ALA A 79 11.94 -4.67 3.87
CA ALA A 79 12.48 -5.85 3.21
C ALA A 79 13.97 -5.65 2.92
N LYS A 80 14.76 -6.70 3.17
CA LYS A 80 16.17 -6.79 2.79
C LYS A 80 16.35 -8.05 1.95
N GLY A 81 17.12 -7.90 0.87
CA GLY A 81 17.61 -8.95 -0.02
C GLY A 81 18.99 -8.56 -0.53
#